data_AF-A0A9Q4DJW0-F1
#
_entry.id   AF-A0A9Q4DJW0-F1
#
_cell.length_a   1.000
_cell.length_b   1.000
_cell.length_c   1.000
_cell.angle_alpha   90.00
_cell.angle_beta   90.00
_cell.angle_gamma   90.00
#
_symmetry.space_group_name_H-M   'P 1'
#
loop_
_entity.id
_entity.type
_entity.pdbx_description
1 polymer ?
#
loop_
_entity_poly.entity_id
_entity_poly.type
_entity_poly.pdbx_seq_one_letter_code
_entity_poly.pdbx_strand_id
1 'polypeptide(L)' 'FASDDTLAAVLLQAAEEGSEHPVAFFSKTLRDAELRYDIIEKQAYALIKSLKAFRVYILHSKIVAYVPSAAIKDVLM' A
#
# COMPACT_ATOMS: atom_id res chain seq x y z
N PHE A 1 -0.47 -3.92 2.82
CA PHE A 1 -0.74 -4.81 3.98
C PHE A 1 -0.90 -3.98 5.23
N ALA A 2 -1.83 -4.38 6.10
CA ALA A 2 -2.01 -3.78 7.41
C ALA A 2 -2.20 -4.89 8.43
N SER A 3 -1.65 -4.67 9.61
CA SER A 3 -1.83 -5.48 10.82
C SER A 3 -2.43 -4.58 11.90
N ASP A 4 -2.55 -5.07 13.13
CA ASP A 4 -3.18 -4.34 14.24
C ASP A 4 -2.51 -2.99 14.51
N ASP A 5 -1.18 -2.96 14.49
CA ASP A 5 -0.39 -1.79 14.87
C ASP A 5 0.51 -1.25 13.76
N THR A 6 0.58 -1.92 12.61
CA THR A 6 1.54 -1.58 11.55
C THR A 6 0.95 -1.65 10.16
N LEU A 7 1.48 -0.80 9.29
CA LEU A 7 1.21 -0.79 7.86
C LEU A 7 2.48 -1.14 7.12
N ALA A 8 2.34 -1.85 6.00
CA ALA A 8 3.45 -2.17 5.12
C ALA A 8 3.01 -2.21 3.66
N ALA A 9 3.93 -1.87 2.76
CA ALA A 9 3.77 -2.01 1.32
C ALA A 9 5.13 -2.23 0.66
N VAL A 10 5.10 -2.86 -0.50
CA VAL A 10 6.27 -3.05 -1.37
C VAL A 10 5.91 -2.52 -2.75
N LEU A 11 6.86 -1.81 -3.36
CA LEU A 11 6.81 -1.44 -4.75
C LEU A 11 7.58 -2.49 -5.54
N LEU A 12 6.88 -3.17 -6.45
CA LEU A 12 7.45 -4.14 -7.36
C LEU A 12 7.53 -3.54 -8.77
N GLN A 13 8.56 -3.91 -9.51
CA GLN A 13 8.71 -3.60 -10.92
C GLN A 13 8.83 -4.91 -11.70
N ALA A 14 8.03 -5.04 -12.77
CA ALA A 14 8.12 -6.17 -13.68
C ALA A 14 9.41 -6.08 -14.51
N ALA A 15 10.19 -7.16 -14.54
CA ALA A 15 11.28 -7.34 -15.48
C ALA A 15 10.77 -7.92 -16.81
N GLU A 16 11.58 -7.79 -17.86
CA GLU A 16 11.30 -8.34 -19.19
C GLU A 16 11.12 -9.86 -19.18
N GLU A 17 11.73 -10.55 -18.20
CA GLU A 17 11.66 -12.01 -18.03
C GLU A 17 10.44 -12.48 -17.23
N GLY A 18 9.51 -11.58 -16.89
CA GLY A 18 8.29 -11.90 -16.15
C GLY A 18 8.48 -12.05 -14.64
N SER A 19 9.68 -11.78 -14.12
CA SER A 19 9.95 -11.71 -12.68
C SER A 19 9.60 -10.34 -12.11
N GLU A 20 9.10 -10.31 -10.88
CA GLU A 20 8.84 -9.08 -10.13
C GLU A 20 10.03 -8.78 -9.20
N HIS A 21 10.64 -7.61 -9.34
CA HIS A 21 11.73 -7.17 -8.47
C HIS A 21 11.27 -6.07 -7.51
N PRO A 22 11.56 -6.19 -6.20
CA PRO A 22 11.26 -5.14 -5.24
C PRO A 22 12.19 -3.93 -5.46
N VAL A 23 11.58 -2.77 -5.63
CA VAL A 23 12.26 -1.48 -5.84
C VAL A 23 12.29 -0.65 -4.56
N ALA A 24 11.21 -0.68 -3.79
CA ALA A 24 11.10 0.08 -2.55
C ALA A 24 10.19 -0.60 -1.54
N PHE A 25 10.48 -0.41 -0.26
CA PHE A 25 9.67 -0.89 0.86
C PHE A 25 9.16 0.31 1.65
N PHE A 26 7.93 0.20 2.14
CA PHE A 26 7.32 1.15 3.04
C PHE A 26 6.77 0.40 4.23
N SER A 27 7.09 0.88 5.43
CA SER A 27 6.44 0.43 6.66
C SER A 27 6.21 1.62 7.59
N LYS A 28 5.14 1.54 8.37
CA LYS A 28 4.79 2.58 9.34
C LYS A 28 4.04 1.98 10.52
N THR A 29 4.45 2.33 11.73
CA THR A 29 3.68 2.05 12.95
C THR A 29 2.52 3.03 13.10
N LEU A 30 1.34 2.50 13.39
CA LEU A 30 0.11 3.23 13.64
C LEU A 30 0.16 3.92 15.01
N ARG A 31 -0.46 5.11 15.11
CA ARG A 31 -0.53 5.87 16.37
C ARG A 31 -1.89 6.50 16.57
N ASP A 32 -2.28 6.64 17.83
CA ASP A 32 -3.47 7.36 18.29
C ASP A 32 -4.76 6.93 17.56
N ALA A 33 -5.33 7.84 16.76
CA ALA A 33 -6.54 7.59 16.00
C ALA A 33 -6.39 6.46 14.98
N GLU A 34 -5.18 6.26 14.44
CA GLU A 34 -4.96 5.27 13.38
C GLU A 34 -5.07 3.82 13.90
N LEU A 35 -4.86 3.60 15.21
CA LEU A 35 -5.02 2.28 15.84
C LEU A 35 -6.50 1.86 15.94
N ARG A 36 -7.40 2.86 16.00
CA ARG A 36 -8.85 2.65 16.18
C ARG A 36 -9.60 2.36 14.87
N TYR A 37 -8.92 2.47 13.74
CA TYR A 37 -9.48 2.13 12.44
C TYR A 37 -9.77 0.63 12.34
N ASP A 38 -10.84 0.29 11.64
CA ASP A 38 -11.12 -1.09 11.29
C ASP A 38 -10.06 -1.62 10.31
N ILE A 39 -9.93 -2.94 10.19
CA ILE A 39 -8.90 -3.57 9.35
C ILE A 39 -9.00 -3.12 7.88
N ILE A 40 -10.21 -2.91 7.36
CA ILE A 40 -10.42 -2.45 5.98
C ILE A 40 -9.93 -1.00 5.82
N GLU A 41 -10.26 -0.13 6.78
CA GLU A 41 -9.80 1.26 6.82
C GLU A 41 -8.27 1.33 6.94
N LYS A 42 -7.66 0.50 7.80
CA LYS A 42 -6.20 0.39 7.93
C LYS A 42 -5.54 -0.04 6.61
N GLN A 43 -6.14 -0.97 5.88
CA GLN A 43 -5.64 -1.39 4.57
C GLN A 43 -5.75 -0.29 3.51
N ALA A 44 -6.88 0.42 3.45
CA ALA A 44 -7.05 1.59 2.58
C ALA A 44 -6.04 2.70 2.93
N TYR A 45 -5.83 2.93 4.23
CA TYR A 45 -4.85 3.89 4.72
C TYR A 45 -3.42 3.50 4.37
N ALA A 46 -3.06 2.21 4.47
CA ALA A 46 -1.78 1.68 4.04
C ALA A 46 -1.53 1.98 2.56
N LEU A 47 -2.53 1.78 1.70
CA LEU A 47 -2.44 2.06 0.27
C LEU A 47 -2.17 3.55 0.01
N ILE A 48 -2.96 4.44 0.61
CA ILE A 48 -2.76 5.89 0.41
C ILE A 48 -1.37 6.33 0.88
N LYS A 49 -0.91 5.82 2.03
CA LYS A 49 0.40 6.17 2.58
C LYS A 49 1.55 5.63 1.76
N SER A 50 1.45 4.39 1.27
CA SER A 50 2.48 3.81 0.42
C SER A 50 2.56 4.53 -0.93
N LEU A 51 1.43 4.90 -1.54
CA LEU A 51 1.42 5.70 -2.78
C LEU A 51 2.12 7.06 -2.59
N LYS A 52 1.91 7.71 -1.45
CA LYS A 52 2.62 8.94 -1.11
C LYS A 52 4.12 8.71 -0.90
N ALA A 53 4.51 7.63 -0.23
CA ALA A 53 5.91 7.29 -0.01
C ALA A 53 6.63 6.93 -1.31
N PHE A 54 5.97 6.20 -2.20
CA PHE A 54 6.52 5.77 -3.49
C PHE A 54 6.35 6.81 -4.59
N ARG A 55 5.83 8.00 -4.28
CA ARG A 55 5.53 9.04 -5.27
C ARG A 55 6.71 9.32 -6.20
N VAL A 56 7.94 9.34 -5.69
CA VAL A 56 9.13 9.58 -6.52
C VAL A 56 9.35 8.53 -7.62
N TYR A 57 8.91 7.29 -7.39
CA TYR A 57 9.06 6.17 -8.34
C TYR A 57 7.87 6.02 -9.29
N ILE A 58 6.65 6.32 -8.80
CA ILE A 58 5.41 6.04 -9.54
C ILE A 58 4.85 7.26 -10.28
N LEU A 59 5.41 8.45 -10.07
CA LEU A 59 4.92 9.67 -10.71
C LEU A 59 5.04 9.56 -12.25
N HIS A 60 3.93 9.78 -12.96
CA HIS A 60 3.80 9.62 -14.42
C HIS A 60 3.86 8.17 -14.94
N SER A 61 3.84 7.17 -14.07
CA SER A 61 3.82 5.76 -14.46
C SER A 61 2.43 5.16 -14.25
N LYS A 62 2.04 4.22 -15.12
CA LYS A 62 0.89 3.35 -14.84
C LYS A 62 1.27 2.39 -13.74
N ILE A 63 0.47 2.33 -12.68
CA ILE A 63 0.65 1.41 -11.57
C ILE A 63 -0.57 0.52 -11.39
N VAL A 64 -0.33 -0.69 -10.90
CA VAL A 64 -1.37 -1.60 -10.43
C VAL A 64 -1.16 -1.78 -8.93
N ALA A 65 -2.21 -1.53 -8.15
CA ALA A 65 -2.17 -1.71 -6.70
C ALA A 65 -2.81 -3.05 -6.33
N TYR A 66 -2.03 -3.94 -5.73
CA TYR A 66 -2.54 -5.18 -5.14
C TYR A 66 -2.87 -4.95 -3.68
N VAL A 67 -4.12 -5.25 -3.32
CA VAL A 67 -4.63 -5.12 -1.97
C VAL A 67 -5.29 -6.42 -1.52
N PRO A 68 -5.26 -6.75 -0.22
CA PRO A 68 -5.70 -8.06 0.26
C PRO A 68 -7.22 -8.28 0.19
N SER A 69 -8.03 -7.22 0.12
CA SER A 69 -9.48 -7.31 0.04
C SER A 69 -10.04 -6.40 -1.05
N ALA A 70 -10.98 -6.92 -1.84
CA ALA A 70 -11.69 -6.14 -2.86
C ALA A 70 -12.55 -5.02 -2.26
N ALA A 71 -12.97 -5.16 -1.00
CA ALA A 71 -13.80 -4.17 -0.28
C ALA A 71 -13.10 -2.82 -0.11
N ILE A 72 -11.76 -2.77 -0.23
CA ILE A 72 -11.01 -1.51 -0.20
C ILE A 72 -11.39 -0.61 -1.37
N LYS A 73 -11.84 -1.20 -2.49
CA LYS A 73 -12.35 -0.43 -3.63
C LYS A 73 -13.59 0.37 -3.23
N ASP A 74 -14.51 -0.23 -2.47
CA ASP A 74 -15.76 0.39 -2.03
C ASP A 74 -15.54 1.45 -0.93
N VAL A 75 -14.44 1.36 -0.18
CA VAL A 75 -14.05 2.38 0.82
C VAL A 75 -13.39 3.60 0.16
N LEU A 76 -12.79 3.42 -1.02
CA LEU A 76 -12.09 4.47 -1.76
C LEU A 76 -12.94 5.10 -2.88
N MET A 77 -14.03 4.46 -3.30
CA MET A 77 -14.96 4.94 -4.34
C MET A 77 -16.24 5.54 -3.77
#